data_AF-A0A2N2C3R6-F1
#
_entry.id   AF-A0A2N2C3R6-F1
#
_cell.length_a   1.000
_cell.length_b   1.000
_cell.length_c   1.000
_cell.angle_alpha   90.00
_cell.angle_beta   90.00
_cell.angle_gamma   90.00
#
_symmetry.space_group_name_H-M   'P 1'
#
loop_
_entity.id
_entity.type
_entity.pdbx_description
1 polymer ?
#
loop_
_entity_poly.entity_id
_entity_poly.type
_entity_poly.pdbx_seq_one_letter_code
_entity_poly.pdbx_strand_id
1 'polypeptide(L)'
;MEKVENLSLTPKELPNMNDEMLVCLSSILSELPEKYRLPLEMHDLKGIKHKEIAEILDISLSGSKTRVQRAKERLKKVLTDCCEFEFDAYGNILDYRRHEKNKDCKDC
;
A
#
# COMPACT_ATOMS: atom_id res chain seq x y z
N MET A 1 29.75 -39.09 14.89
CA MET A 1 29.79 -38.17 13.73
C MET A 1 28.49 -38.39 12.97
N GLU A 2 27.56 -37.44 13.04
CA GLU A 2 26.57 -37.14 11.99
C GLU A 2 25.87 -35.85 12.44
N LYS A 3 26.29 -34.75 11.81
CA LYS A 3 25.52 -33.96 10.84
C LYS A 3 24.78 -32.83 11.55
N VAL A 4 25.54 -31.74 11.73
CA VAL A 4 24.99 -30.38 11.76
C VAL A 4 24.12 -30.22 10.52
N GLU A 5 22.82 -30.24 10.74
CA GLU A 5 21.84 -29.91 9.72
C GLU A 5 21.97 -28.41 9.46
N ASN A 6 22.58 -28.09 8.32
CA ASN A 6 22.68 -26.75 7.77
C ASN A 6 21.27 -26.17 7.72
N LEU A 7 20.99 -25.19 8.58
CA LEU A 7 19.85 -24.31 8.42
C LEU A 7 20.14 -23.45 7.20
N SER A 8 19.80 -24.00 6.03
CA SER A 8 19.85 -23.30 4.75
C SER A 8 18.82 -22.17 4.82
N LEU A 9 19.31 -20.96 5.09
CA LEU A 9 18.52 -19.74 4.98
C LEU A 9 18.03 -19.66 3.53
N THR A 10 16.73 -19.89 3.33
CA THR A 10 16.09 -19.62 2.05
C THR A 10 16.24 -18.12 1.73
N PRO A 11 16.28 -17.69 0.45
CA PRO A 11 16.48 -16.29 0.04
C PRO A 11 15.44 -15.25 0.51
N LYS A 12 14.61 -15.55 1.52
CA LYS A 12 13.40 -14.82 1.88
C LYS A 12 13.61 -13.64 2.83
N GLU A 13 14.85 -13.22 3.10
CA GLU A 13 15.11 -12.22 4.15
C GLU A 13 16.12 -11.15 3.73
N LEU A 14 15.86 -10.46 2.62
CA LEU A 14 16.19 -9.03 2.56
C LEU A 14 14.87 -8.26 2.53
N PRO A 15 14.66 -7.27 3.41
CA PRO A 15 13.55 -6.34 3.24
C PRO A 15 13.68 -5.72 1.85
N ASN A 16 12.66 -5.91 1.02
CA ASN A 16 12.60 -5.24 -0.27
C ASN A 16 11.97 -3.85 -0.05
N MET A 17 12.24 -2.89 -0.93
CA MET A 17 11.81 -1.51 -0.72
C MET A 17 10.28 -1.34 -0.65
N ASN A 18 9.50 -2.32 -1.13
CA ASN A 18 8.05 -2.31 -0.91
C ASN A 18 7.71 -2.50 0.58
N ASP A 19 8.44 -3.36 1.30
CA ASP A 19 8.20 -3.63 2.72
C ASP A 19 8.52 -2.40 3.59
N GLU A 20 9.59 -1.66 3.26
CA GLU A 20 9.92 -0.38 3.91
C GLU A 20 8.80 0.64 3.71
N MET A 21 8.25 0.70 2.50
CA MET A 21 7.16 1.62 2.16
C MET A 21 5.81 1.24 2.77
N LEU A 22 5.64 0.03 3.30
CA LEU A 22 4.42 -0.35 4.02
C LEU A 22 4.19 0.52 5.26
N VAL A 23 5.27 0.92 5.95
CA VAL A 23 5.18 1.80 7.12
C VAL A 23 4.61 3.16 6.71
N CYS A 24 5.17 3.77 5.66
CA CYS A 24 4.66 5.00 5.05
C CYS A 24 3.18 4.87 4.66
N LEU A 25 2.84 3.79 3.96
CA LEU A 25 1.49 3.55 3.45
C LEU A 25 0.47 3.43 4.58
N SER A 26 0.82 2.78 5.68
CA SER A 26 -0.05 2.62 6.84
C SER A 26 -0.39 3.97 7.50
N SER A 27 0.59 4.86 7.64
CA SER A 27 0.39 6.21 8.15
C SER A 27 -0.54 7.00 7.24
N ILE A 28 -0.29 6.99 5.93
CA ILE A 28 -1.14 7.72 4.97
C ILE A 28 -2.57 7.16 5.00
N LEU A 29 -2.74 5.83 4.97
CA LEU A 29 -4.04 5.16 5.05
C LEU A 29 -4.87 5.63 6.25
N SER A 30 -4.24 5.80 7.42
CA SER A 30 -4.92 6.27 8.63
C SER A 30 -5.50 7.69 8.51
N GLU A 31 -4.94 8.52 7.63
CA GLU A 31 -5.38 9.89 7.38
C GLU A 31 -6.46 9.99 6.30
N LEU A 32 -6.74 8.90 5.56
CA LEU A 32 -7.80 8.92 4.56
C LEU A 32 -9.18 9.07 5.24
N PRO A 33 -10.06 9.92 4.69
CA PRO A 33 -11.47 9.91 5.08
C PRO A 33 -12.04 8.50 5.01
N GLU A 34 -12.78 8.12 6.05
CA GLU A 34 -13.30 6.75 6.23
C GLU A 34 -14.05 6.23 5.00
N LYS A 35 -14.82 7.11 4.32
CA LYS A 35 -15.54 6.80 3.08
C LYS A 35 -14.65 6.29 1.93
N TYR A 36 -13.34 6.51 1.98
CA TYR A 36 -12.34 6.01 1.03
C TYR A 36 -11.50 4.89 1.64
N ARG A 37 -11.09 5.05 2.90
CA ARG A 37 -10.28 4.08 3.64
C ARG A 37 -10.98 2.71 3.76
N LEU A 38 -12.23 2.69 4.23
CA LEU A 38 -12.96 1.43 4.46
C LEU A 38 -13.13 0.58 3.20
N PRO A 39 -13.67 1.10 2.08
CA PRO A 39 -13.78 0.31 0.85
C PRO A 39 -12.43 -0.21 0.35
N LEU A 40 -11.36 0.59 0.49
CA LEU A 40 -10.02 0.18 0.07
C LEU A 40 -9.50 -0.98 0.93
N GLU A 41 -9.57 -0.87 2.26
CA GLU A 41 -9.16 -1.96 3.16
C GLU A 41 -9.96 -3.25 2.91
N MET A 42 -11.28 -3.13 2.73
CA MET A 42 -12.14 -4.27 2.43
C MET A 42 -11.76 -4.94 1.10
N HIS A 43 -11.52 -4.15 0.05
CA HIS A 43 -11.24 -4.70 -1.27
C HIS A 43 -9.82 -5.21 -1.42
N ASP A 44 -8.83 -4.35 -1.20
CA ASP A 44 -7.44 -4.62 -1.53
C ASP A 44 -6.72 -5.44 -0.45
N LEU A 45 -7.08 -5.24 0.83
CA LEU A 45 -6.40 -5.93 1.94
C LEU A 45 -7.15 -7.19 2.39
N LYS A 46 -8.49 -7.16 2.36
CA LYS A 46 -9.34 -8.28 2.80
C LYS A 46 -9.93 -9.10 1.65
N GLY A 47 -9.73 -8.69 0.39
CA GLY A 47 -10.19 -9.43 -0.79
C GLY A 47 -11.71 -9.44 -1.01
N ILE A 48 -12.46 -8.57 -0.33
CA ILE A 48 -13.93 -8.51 -0.45
C ILE A 48 -14.30 -7.93 -1.81
N LYS A 49 -15.28 -8.55 -2.48
CA LYS A 49 -15.72 -8.08 -3.81
C LYS A 49 -16.51 -6.79 -3.70
N HIS A 50 -16.41 -5.92 -4.71
CA HIS A 50 -17.13 -4.64 -4.74
C HIS A 50 -18.66 -4.75 -4.55
N LYS A 51 -19.28 -5.86 -5.00
CA LYS A 51 -20.71 -6.12 -4.79
C LYS A 51 -21.04 -6.27 -3.31
N GLU A 52 -20.29 -7.10 -2.60
CA GLU A 52 -20.44 -7.32 -1.16
C GLU A 52 -20.14 -6.04 -0.37
N ILE A 53 -19.12 -5.27 -0.75
CA ILE A 53 -18.82 -3.96 -0.14
C ILE A 53 -19.99 -2.98 -0.33
N ALA A 54 -20.61 -2.99 -1.51
CA ALA A 54 -21.74 -2.13 -1.82
C ALA A 54 -22.94 -2.44 -0.91
N GLU A 55 -23.20 -3.73 -0.65
CA GLU A 55 -24.22 -4.19 0.29
C GLU A 55 -23.89 -3.82 1.74
N ILE A 56 -22.65 -4.10 2.19
CA ILE A 56 -22.21 -3.85 3.57
C ILE A 56 -22.27 -2.36 3.93
N LEU A 57 -21.90 -1.48 3.00
CA LEU A 57 -21.82 -0.04 3.23
C LEU A 57 -23.06 0.74 2.77
N ASP A 58 -24.09 0.05 2.28
CA ASP A 58 -25.31 0.64 1.69
C ASP A 58 -25.00 1.72 0.64
N ILE A 59 -24.22 1.35 -0.37
CA ILE A 59 -23.83 2.20 -1.50
C ILE A 59 -24.02 1.46 -2.82
N SER A 60 -23.98 2.18 -3.94
CA SER A 60 -23.99 1.53 -5.25
C SER A 60 -22.69 0.77 -5.53
N LEU A 61 -22.75 -0.23 -6.41
CA LEU A 61 -21.57 -0.93 -6.93
C LEU A 61 -20.56 0.06 -7.56
N SER A 62 -21.07 1.06 -8.30
CA SER A 62 -20.24 2.14 -8.84
C SER A 62 -19.63 2.99 -7.73
N GLY A 63 -20.37 3.26 -6.66
CA GLY A 63 -19.90 3.96 -5.47
C GLY A 63 -18.73 3.24 -4.80
N SER A 64 -18.81 1.92 -4.64
CA SER A 64 -17.72 1.08 -4.10
C SER A 64 -16.45 1.21 -4.97
N LYS A 65 -16.57 1.00 -6.29
CA LYS A 65 -15.46 1.13 -7.24
C LYS A 65 -14.83 2.52 -7.22
N THR A 66 -15.64 3.58 -7.28
CA THR A 66 -15.17 4.96 -7.28
C THR A 66 -14.48 5.33 -5.96
N ARG A 67 -14.98 4.85 -4.82
CA ARG A 67 -14.35 5.12 -3.52
C ARG A 67 -12.99 4.45 -3.40
N VAL A 68 -12.87 3.18 -3.81
CA VAL A 68 -11.57 2.47 -3.85
C VAL A 68 -10.60 3.18 -4.79
N GLN A 69 -11.04 3.53 -6.00
CA GLN A 69 -10.19 4.24 -6.96
C GLN A 69 -9.69 5.58 -6.42
N ARG A 70 -10.58 6.38 -5.83
CA ARG A 70 -10.20 7.66 -5.21
C ARG A 70 -9.27 7.50 -4.02
N ALA A 71 -9.38 6.39 -3.28
CA ALA A 71 -8.44 6.07 -2.22
C ALA A 71 -7.04 5.83 -2.80
N LYS A 72 -6.92 5.00 -3.85
CA LYS A 72 -5.66 4.74 -4.57
C LYS A 72 -5.03 6.00 -5.15
N GLU A 73 -5.83 6.86 -5.77
CA GLU A 73 -5.36 8.14 -6.32
C GLU A 73 -4.80 9.07 -5.23
N ARG A 74 -5.45 9.12 -4.06
CA ARG A 74 -4.95 9.89 -2.91
C ARG A 74 -3.65 9.33 -2.38
N LEU A 75 -3.58 8.02 -2.17
CA LEU A 75 -2.35 7.34 -1.73
C LEU A 75 -1.20 7.62 -2.69
N LYS A 76 -1.44 7.40 -3.99
CA LYS A 76 -0.46 7.68 -5.04
C LYS A 76 0.00 9.14 -4.97
N LYS A 77 -0.94 10.09 -4.88
CA LYS A 77 -0.61 11.51 -4.82
C LYS A 77 0.30 11.83 -3.63
N VAL A 78 -0.08 11.41 -2.42
CA VAL A 78 0.70 11.69 -1.20
C VAL A 78 2.10 11.09 -1.32
N LEU A 79 2.20 9.85 -1.78
CA LEU A 79 3.49 9.19 -2.00
C LEU A 79 4.34 9.95 -3.02
N THR A 80 3.79 10.31 -4.18
CA THR A 80 4.56 11.00 -5.23
C THR A 80 4.88 12.46 -4.92
N ASP A 81 4.10 13.11 -4.05
CA ASP A 81 4.42 14.43 -3.52
C ASP A 81 5.61 14.34 -2.54
N CYS A 82 5.76 13.21 -1.84
CA CYS A 82 6.81 12.92 -0.86
C CYS A 82 8.12 12.45 -1.51
N CYS A 83 8.01 11.53 -2.47
CA CYS A 83 9.13 10.80 -3.04
C CYS A 83 8.97 10.65 -4.56
N GLU A 84 10.09 10.62 -5.26
CA GLU A 84 10.20 10.06 -6.61
C GLU A 84 10.46 8.56 -6.49
N PHE A 85 9.78 7.73 -7.29
CA PHE A 85 9.90 6.27 -7.24
C PHE A 85 10.34 5.72 -8.59
N GLU A 86 11.17 4.69 -8.55
CA GLU A 86 11.53 3.85 -9.69
C GLU A 86 10.89 2.48 -9.49
N PHE A 87 10.23 1.96 -10.53
CA PHE A 87 9.51 0.69 -10.48
C PHE A 87 10.00 -0.27 -11.55
N ASP A 88 9.88 -1.57 -11.29
CA ASP A 88 10.05 -2.59 -12.32
C ASP A 88 8.78 -2.78 -13.17
N ALA A 89 8.83 -3.69 -14.14
CA ALA A 89 7.70 -4.01 -15.01
C ALA A 89 6.49 -4.66 -14.30
N TYR A 90 6.69 -5.16 -13.08
CA TYR A 90 5.67 -5.79 -12.24
C TYR A 90 5.08 -4.82 -11.19
N GLY A 91 5.63 -3.60 -11.10
CA GLY A 91 5.20 -2.57 -10.16
C GLY A 91 5.90 -2.63 -8.81
N ASN A 92 6.96 -3.42 -8.65
CA ASN A 92 7.77 -3.42 -7.43
C ASN A 92 8.68 -2.19 -7.40
N ILE A 93 8.86 -1.61 -6.22
CA ILE A 93 9.80 -0.49 -6.01
C ILE A 93 11.23 -0.99 -6.17
N LEU A 94 11.96 -0.38 -7.11
CA LEU A 94 13.40 -0.58 -7.34
C LEU A 94 14.25 0.46 -6.61
N ASP A 95 13.78 1.70 -6.54
CA ASP A 95 14.41 2.80 -5.80
C ASP A 95 13.37 3.86 -5.42
N TYR A 96 13.69 4.70 -4.41
CA TYR A 96 12.95 5.92 -4.15
C TYR A 96 13.86 7.05 -3.63
N ARG A 97 13.55 8.28 -4.02
CA ARG A 97 14.24 9.49 -3.52
C ARG A 97 13.24 10.46 -2.92
N ARG A 98 13.44 10.82 -1.66
CA ARG A 98 12.61 11.83 -0.98
C ARG A 98 12.87 13.21 -1.56
N HIS A 99 11.81 13.99 -1.75
CA HIS A 99 11.92 15.39 -2.15
C HIS A 99 12.42 16.24 -0.97
N GLU A 100 13.61 16.82 -1.07
CA GLU A 100 14.27 17.58 0.01
C GLU A 100 13.44 18.78 0.56
N LYS A 101 12.49 19.28 -0.22
CA LYS A 101 11.77 20.54 0.05
C LYS A 101 10.33 20.35 0.51
N ASN A 102 9.82 19.11 0.58
CA ASN A 102 8.43 18.89 0.97
C ASN A 102 8.29 18.65 2.48
N LYS A 103 7.87 19.70 3.21
CA LYS A 103 7.60 19.64 4.67
C LYS A 103 6.34 18.86 5.03
N ASP A 104 5.48 18.57 4.06
CA ASP A 104 4.23 17.83 4.27
C ASP A 104 4.44 16.31 4.22
N CYS A 105 5.68 15.88 3.95
CA CYS A 105 6.03 14.49 4.10
C CYS A 105 6.19 14.17 5.59
N LYS A 106 5.07 13.81 6.21
CA LYS A 106 5.03 13.30 7.59
C LYS A 106 5.89 12.04 7.66
N ASP A 107 6.62 11.91 8.76
CA ASP A 107 7.65 10.89 8.94
C ASP A 107 7.15 9.49 8.55
N CYS A 108 7.78 8.97 7.51
CA CYS A 108 7.73 7.58 7.10
C CYS A 108 9.12 6.98 7.23
#